data_AF-A0AB38H8T4-F1
#
_entry.id   AF-A0AB38H8T4-F1
#
_cell.length_a   1.000
_cell.length_b   1.000
_cell.length_c   1.000
_cell.angle_alpha   90.00
_cell.angle_beta   90.00
_cell.angle_gamma   90.00
#
_symmetry.space_group_name_H-M   'P 1'
#
loop_
_entity.id
_entity.type
_entity.pdbx_description
1 polymer ?
#
loop_
_entity_poly.entity_id
_entity_poly.type
_entity_poly.pdbx_seq_one_letter_code
_entity_poly.pdbx_strand_id
1 'polypeptide(L)' 'MGVDAVLVADIPLLAAEPYIQTAKKYGIQPVFICPPNADEQTIKAVAENSEGYTYLVSRAGVTSAENQQ' A
#
# COMPACT_ATOMS: atom_id res chain seq x y z
N MET A 1 4.22 21.18 11.13
CA MET A 1 3.84 19.76 11.26
C MET A 1 3.28 19.35 9.90
N GLY A 2 4.02 18.53 9.16
CA GLY A 2 3.66 18.06 7.82
C GLY A 2 3.27 16.59 7.82
N VAL A 3 2.99 16.03 6.64
CA VAL A 3 2.75 14.60 6.45
C VAL A 3 4.01 13.97 5.87
N ASP A 4 4.56 12.97 6.54
CA ASP A 4 5.79 12.30 6.10
C ASP A 4 5.52 11.14 5.13
N ALA A 5 4.39 10.45 5.29
CA ALA A 5 4.03 9.27 4.51
C ALA A 5 2.51 9.17 4.30
N VAL A 6 2.11 8.60 3.16
CA VAL A 6 0.69 8.37 2.81
C VAL A 6 0.51 6.91 2.38
N LEU A 7 -0.64 6.33 2.74
CA LEU A 7 -1.11 5.03 2.28
C LEU A 7 -2.48 5.23 1.64
N VAL A 8 -2.68 4.69 0.43
CA VAL A 8 -3.97 4.71 -0.26
C VAL A 8 -4.43 3.27 -0.47
N ALA A 9 -5.47 2.86 0.26
CA ALA A 9 -5.90 1.46 0.31
C ALA A 9 -6.41 0.94 -1.04
N ASP A 10 -7.02 1.81 -1.86
CA ASP A 10 -7.69 1.42 -3.11
C ASP A 10 -6.80 1.55 -4.36
N ILE A 11 -5.51 1.87 -4.21
CA ILE A 11 -4.56 1.93 -5.34
C ILE A 11 -3.76 0.63 -5.43
N PRO A 12 -4.04 -0.25 -6.42
CA PRO A 12 -3.20 -1.42 -6.66
C PRO A 12 -1.84 -1.02 -7.24
N LEU A 13 -0.82 -1.86 -7.05
CA LEU A 13 0.54 -1.65 -7.59
C LEU A 13 0.56 -1.36 -9.10
N LEU A 14 -0.34 -1.98 -9.88
CA LEU A 14 -0.45 -1.74 -11.32
C LEU A 14 -0.81 -0.29 -11.70
N ALA A 15 -1.47 0.44 -10.78
CA ALA A 15 -1.90 1.83 -10.96
C ALA A 15 -1.11 2.80 -10.05
N ALA A 16 -0.04 2.32 -9.40
CA ALA A 16 0.70 3.05 -8.39
C ALA A 16 1.63 4.12 -8.96
N GLU A 17 2.06 4.01 -10.22
CA GLU A 17 3.01 4.94 -10.84
C GLU A 17 2.63 6.43 -10.68
N PRO A 18 1.44 6.90 -11.09
CA PRO A 18 1.05 8.30 -10.92
C PRO A 18 1.01 8.73 -9.44
N TYR A 19 0.68 7.80 -8.54
CA TYR A 19 0.67 8.03 -7.10
C TYR A 19 2.09 8.23 -6.57
N ILE A 20 3.03 7.34 -6.92
CA ILE A 20 4.44 7.40 -6.51
C ILE A 20 5.08 8.70 -7.00
N GLN A 21 4.88 9.06 -8.27
CA GLN A 21 5.43 10.29 -8.85
C GLN A 21 4.90 11.53 -8.13
N THR A 22 3.62 11.55 -7.80
CA THR A 22 3.00 12.65 -7.07
C THR A 22 3.50 12.72 -5.62
N ALA A 23 3.57 11.59 -4.92
CA ALA A 23 4.08 11.53 -3.56
C ALA A 23 5.52 12.05 -3.48
N LYS A 24 6.40 11.58 -4.38
CA LYS A 24 7.79 12.03 -4.50
C LYS A 24 7.90 13.53 -4.78
N LYS A 25 7.06 14.06 -5.67
CA LYS A 25 7.02 15.50 -5.97
C LYS A 25 6.76 16.37 -4.74
N TYR A 26 5.96 15.88 -3.79
CA TYR A 26 5.65 16.59 -2.55
C TYR A 26 6.52 16.19 -1.36
N GLY A 27 7.54 15.34 -1.57
CA GLY A 27 8.39 14.83 -0.48
C GLY A 27 7.66 13.90 0.49
N ILE A 28 6.57 13.28 0.05
CA ILE A 28 5.78 12.32 0.81
C ILE A 28 6.22 10.91 0.44
N GLN A 29 6.42 10.06 1.46
CA GLN A 29 6.78 8.66 1.27
C GLN A 29 5.54 7.83 0.89
N PRO A 30 5.51 7.19 -0.29
CA PRO A 30 4.42 6.30 -0.67
C PRO A 30 4.51 4.98 0.10
N VAL A 31 3.44 4.62 0.81
CA VAL A 31 3.33 3.36 1.55
C VAL A 31 2.34 2.44 0.85
N PHE A 32 2.71 1.17 0.67
CA PHE A 32 1.84 0.14 0.10
C PHE A 32 1.47 -0.96 1.11
N ILE A 33 0.36 -1.61 0.81
CA ILE A 33 -0.13 -2.77 1.54
C ILE A 33 0.48 -4.05 0.94
N CYS A 34 1.05 -4.89 1.80
CA CYS A 34 1.47 -6.24 1.44
C CYS A 34 0.43 -7.26 1.97
N PRO A 35 -0.29 -7.99 1.09
CA PRO A 35 -1.14 -9.11 1.49
C PRO A 35 -0.35 -10.25 2.14
N PRO A 36 -0.92 -11.00 3.11
CA PRO A 36 -0.23 -12.11 3.77
C PRO A 36 -0.05 -13.32 2.83
N ASN A 37 -0.84 -13.37 1.75
CA ASN A 37 -0.81 -14.37 0.69
C ASN A 37 -0.23 -13.81 -0.63
N ALA A 38 0.51 -12.69 -0.55
CA ALA A 38 1.19 -12.13 -1.71
C ALA A 38 2.23 -13.12 -2.28
N ASP A 39 2.33 -13.18 -3.60
CA ASP A 39 3.40 -13.91 -4.26
C ASP A 39 4.72 -13.14 -4.18
N GLU A 40 5.83 -13.82 -4.48
CA GLU A 40 7.17 -13.24 -4.41
C GLU A 40 7.31 -11.99 -5.30
N GLN A 41 6.63 -11.98 -6.46
CA GLN A 41 6.61 -10.84 -7.37
C GLN A 41 5.94 -9.61 -6.73
N THR A 42 4.78 -9.79 -6.09
CA THR A 42 4.08 -8.73 -5.38
C THR A 42 4.90 -8.23 -4.20
N ILE A 43 5.49 -9.14 -3.42
CA ILE A 43 6.36 -8.76 -2.28
C ILE A 43 7.52 -7.90 -2.75
N LYS A 44 8.20 -8.32 -3.83
CA LYS A 44 9.31 -7.57 -4.43
C LYS A 44 8.86 -6.20 -4.93
N ALA A 45 7.74 -6.13 -5.64
CA ALA A 45 7.19 -4.87 -6.13
C ALA A 45 6.80 -3.92 -4.98
N VAL A 46 6.17 -4.43 -3.91
CA VAL A 46 5.87 -3.62 -2.71
C VAL A 46 7.14 -3.11 -2.06
N ALA A 47 8.18 -3.94 -1.94
CA ALA A 47 9.45 -3.56 -1.34
C ALA A 47 10.22 -2.51 -2.17
N GLU A 48 10.16 -2.59 -3.49
CA GLU A 48 10.82 -1.64 -4.40
C GLU A 48 10.12 -0.28 -4.46
N ASN A 49 8.79 -0.25 -4.25
CA ASN A 49 7.99 0.96 -4.40
C ASN A 49 7.60 1.64 -3.07
N SER A 50 7.60 0.91 -1.95
CA SER A 50 7.28 1.48 -0.64
C SER A 50 8.46 2.24 -0.07
N GLU A 51 8.20 3.41 0.51
CA GLU A 51 9.18 4.19 1.26
C GLU A 51 8.65 4.44 2.68
N GLY A 52 9.56 4.56 3.65
CA GLY A 52 9.21 4.70 5.07
C GLY A 52 8.88 3.37 5.74
N TYR A 53 7.77 2.74 5.38
CA TYR A 53 7.36 1.43 5.91
C TYR A 53 6.47 0.67 4.92
N THR A 54 6.31 -0.63 5.15
CA THR A 54 5.38 -1.50 4.40
C THR A 54 4.25 -1.94 5.31
N TYR A 55 3.00 -1.79 4.88
CA TYR A 55 1.84 -2.15 5.68
C TYR A 55 1.45 -3.62 5.43
N LEU A 56 1.90 -4.54 6.28
CA LEU A 56 1.54 -5.94 6.20
C LEU A 56 0.15 -6.19 6.80
N VAL A 57 -0.81 -6.68 6.00
CA VAL A 57 -2.12 -7.07 6.54
C VAL A 57 -2.08 -8.51 7.05
N SER A 58 -2.59 -8.74 8.26
CA SER A 58 -2.51 -10.04 8.93
C SER A 58 -3.57 -11.04 8.42
N ARG A 59 -4.59 -10.55 7.72
CA ARG A 59 -5.69 -11.33 7.15
C ARG A 59 -6.01 -10.77 5.78
N ALA A 60 -6.26 -11.63 4.79
CA ALA A 60 -6.66 -11.25 3.44
C ALA A 60 -8.13 -10.76 3.34
N GLY A 61 -8.76 -10.43 4.48
CA GLY A 61 -10.18 -10.10 4.55
C GLY A 61 -10.41 -8.60 4.70
N VAL A 62 -11.07 -7.99 3.72
CA VAL A 62 -11.86 -6.79 3.99
C VAL A 62 -13.06 -7.21 4.82
N THR A 63 -13.19 -6.64 6.01
CA THR A 63 -14.42 -6.71 6.82
C THR A 63 -15.59 -6.12 6.04
N SER A 64 -16.28 -6.96 5.28
CA SER A 64 -17.61 -6.72 4.71
C SER A 64 -18.24 -8.08 4.33
N ALA A 65 -18.32 -9.01 5.29
CA ALA A 65 -19.15 -10.23 5.15
C ALA A 65 -19.42 -10.99 6.47
N GLU A 66 -19.02 -10.47 7.63
CA GLU A 66 -19.43 -11.03 8.92
C GLU A 66 -20.21 -9.94 9.67
N ASN A 67 -21.54 -10.09 9.71
CA ASN A 67 -22.56 -9.27 10.39
C ASN A 67 -23.39 -8.30 9.51
N GLN A 68 -24.24 -8.85 8.63
CA GLN A 68 -25.64 -8.43 8.60
C GLN A 68 -26.50 -9.69 8.78
N GLN A 69 -27.54 -9.55 9.61
CA GLN A 69 -28.39 -10.60 10.19
C GLN A 69 -29.03 -11.56 9.19
#